data_AF-A0A8J8IUW8-F1
#
_entry.id   AF-A0A8J8IUW8-F1
#
_cell.length_a   1.000
_cell.length_b   1.000
_cell.length_c   1.000
_cell.angle_alpha   90.00
_cell.angle_beta   90.00
_cell.angle_gamma   90.00
#
_symmetry.space_group_name_H-M   'P 1'
#
loop_
_entity.id
_entity.type
_entity.pdbx_description
1 polymer ?
#
loop_
_entity_poly.entity_id
_entity_poly.type
_entity_poly.pdbx_seq_one_letter_code
_entity_poly.pdbx_strand_id
1 'polypeptide(L)'
;MDKLKLYIIGFLALIIAIAGGIIYKWGFWMLVRVVLSLGFLGLTLMLGFFLVLTLYAESWKYAVYLLVPTALSAYATYLSITWQKLKIVGGIIVLFILGLAFGIWYISEPDLGLIDRFKSPEKLEREGNYKAAARKYEKKGNYLKAAEMYEKLGWMESAAWAYEKAEKYEKAAEIYEQLYEKEKDTYYLKEAHEYWKKAGNMERAAKALERYAEEEPWFWEDVAKLYEELGNEEKAKEAWQKALEYYMKEAQEEGVFWEDVGNIARKLGNEELTKEAYRKFLEYCLKEAEEDPMWWKHVAEAYEYLGEKEKAQEARQKYEEYRKKIMQTNEETWTGPKEEKKE
;
A
#
# COMPACT_ATOMS: atom_id res chain seq x y z
N MET A 1 -25.72 7.24 15.18
CA MET A 1 -25.00 8.52 15.04
C MET A 1 -24.01 8.60 16.19
N ASP A 2 -22.73 8.76 15.91
CA ASP A 2 -21.68 8.79 16.96
C ASP A 2 -21.94 9.93 17.95
N LYS A 3 -21.70 9.72 19.27
CA LYS A 3 -21.97 10.73 20.31
C LYS A 3 -21.24 12.04 20.01
N LEU A 4 -20.01 11.93 19.49
CA LEU A 4 -19.21 13.07 19.03
C LEU A 4 -19.92 13.87 17.92
N LYS A 5 -20.48 13.19 16.92
CA LYS A 5 -21.23 13.84 15.83
C LYS A 5 -22.46 14.56 16.36
N LEU A 6 -23.16 13.97 17.35
CA LEU A 6 -24.33 14.58 17.98
C LEU A 6 -23.96 15.87 18.74
N TYR A 7 -22.86 15.86 19.50
CA TYR A 7 -22.37 17.06 20.19
C TYR A 7 -21.94 18.17 19.22
N ILE A 8 -21.26 17.81 18.12
CA ILE A 8 -20.87 18.77 17.09
C ILE A 8 -22.10 19.41 16.44
N ILE A 9 -23.10 18.62 16.08
CA ILE A 9 -24.36 19.13 15.50
C ILE A 9 -25.09 20.04 16.49
N GLY A 10 -25.18 19.63 17.76
CA GLY A 10 -25.81 20.46 18.81
C GLY A 10 -25.08 21.79 19.03
N PHE A 11 -23.75 21.78 19.03
CA PHE A 11 -22.94 22.99 19.16
C PHE A 11 -23.09 23.93 17.96
N LEU A 12 -23.11 23.38 16.73
CA LEU A 12 -23.34 24.17 15.51
C LEU A 12 -24.74 24.80 15.50
N ALA A 13 -25.77 24.04 15.89
CA ALA A 13 -27.14 24.55 16.01
C ALA A 13 -27.23 25.70 17.03
N LEU A 14 -26.52 25.59 18.15
CA LEU A 14 -26.43 26.66 19.15
C LEU A 14 -25.77 27.92 18.60
N ILE A 15 -24.64 27.79 17.88
CA ILE A 15 -23.96 28.93 17.24
C ILE A 15 -24.90 29.64 16.25
N ILE A 16 -25.60 28.87 15.41
CA ILE A 16 -26.53 29.41 14.41
C ILE A 16 -27.69 30.12 15.11
N ALA A 17 -28.24 29.55 16.19
CA ALA A 17 -29.31 30.17 16.96
C ALA A 17 -28.86 31.51 17.59
N ILE A 18 -27.64 31.56 18.15
CA ILE A 18 -27.05 32.79 18.70
C ILE A 18 -26.85 33.83 17.59
N ALA A 19 -26.31 33.43 16.45
CA ALA A 19 -26.11 34.31 15.31
C ALA A 19 -27.44 34.88 14.78
N GLY A 20 -28.47 34.04 14.64
CA GLY A 20 -29.82 34.45 14.26
C GLY A 20 -30.45 35.41 15.26
N GLY A 21 -30.29 35.16 16.56
CA GLY A 21 -30.75 36.05 17.61
C GLY A 21 -30.06 37.43 17.58
N ILE A 22 -28.76 37.47 17.30
CA ILE A 22 -28.02 38.73 17.14
C ILE A 22 -28.52 39.52 15.92
N ILE A 23 -28.71 38.85 14.78
CA ILE A 23 -29.25 39.46 13.56
C ILE A 23 -30.65 40.03 13.82
N TYR A 24 -31.53 39.25 14.47
CA TYR A 24 -32.90 39.66 14.74
C TYR A 24 -32.97 40.90 15.63
N LYS A 25 -32.13 40.98 16.68
CA LYS A 25 -32.21 42.05 17.68
C LYS A 25 -31.39 43.30 17.32
N TRP A 26 -30.25 43.14 16.66
CA TRP A 26 -29.29 44.23 16.42
C TRP A 26 -28.82 44.35 14.97
N GLY A 27 -29.32 43.52 14.07
CA GLY A 27 -29.01 43.55 12.65
C GLY A 27 -27.74 42.82 12.24
N PHE A 28 -27.61 42.59 10.94
CA PHE A 28 -26.50 41.84 10.33
C PHE A 28 -25.12 42.43 10.64
N TRP A 29 -24.97 43.75 10.60
CA TRP A 29 -23.68 44.41 10.85
C TRP A 29 -23.19 44.26 12.30
N MET A 30 -24.10 44.10 13.26
CA MET A 30 -23.73 43.77 14.64
C MET A 30 -23.15 42.36 14.73
N LEU A 31 -23.71 41.39 14.00
CA LEU A 31 -23.14 40.05 13.92
C LEU A 31 -21.72 40.10 13.32
N VAL A 32 -21.52 40.82 12.22
CA VAL A 32 -20.19 40.99 11.60
C VAL A 32 -19.19 41.60 12.60
N ARG A 33 -19.62 42.60 13.38
CA ARG A 33 -18.80 43.20 14.45
C ARG A 33 -18.39 42.20 15.50
N VAL A 34 -19.34 41.41 16.01
CA VAL A 34 -19.07 40.40 17.03
C VAL A 34 -18.11 39.34 16.47
N VAL A 35 -18.34 38.86 15.25
CA VAL A 35 -17.49 37.83 14.61
C VAL A 35 -16.07 38.34 14.39
N LEU A 36 -15.89 39.54 13.81
CA LEU A 36 -14.56 40.12 13.59
C LEU A 36 -13.84 40.39 14.91
N SER A 37 -14.55 40.91 15.91
CA SER A 37 -13.98 41.20 17.23
C SER A 37 -13.51 39.94 17.93
N LEU A 38 -14.34 38.89 17.98
CA LEU A 38 -13.98 37.62 18.59
C LEU A 38 -12.90 36.89 17.81
N GLY A 39 -12.95 36.93 16.47
CA GLY A 39 -11.94 36.31 15.60
C GLY A 39 -10.55 36.92 15.81
N PHE A 40 -10.43 38.25 15.72
CA PHE A 40 -9.15 38.91 15.97
C PHE A 40 -8.72 38.83 17.43
N LEU A 41 -9.65 38.91 18.39
CA LEU A 41 -9.31 38.72 19.81
C LEU A 41 -8.71 37.33 20.05
N GLY A 42 -9.35 36.27 19.53
CA GLY A 42 -8.83 34.91 19.63
C GLY A 42 -7.46 34.76 18.98
N LEU A 43 -7.27 35.32 17.78
CA LEU A 43 -5.98 35.32 17.09
C LEU A 43 -4.91 36.08 17.89
N THR A 44 -5.24 37.23 18.45
CA THR A 44 -4.33 38.04 19.28
C THR A 44 -3.91 37.28 20.54
N LEU A 45 -4.85 36.63 21.23
CA LEU A 45 -4.56 35.84 22.43
C LEU A 45 -3.66 34.65 22.09
N MET A 46 -3.95 33.95 21.00
CA MET A 46 -3.13 32.84 20.52
C MET A 46 -1.71 33.30 20.16
N LEU A 47 -1.56 34.33 19.34
CA LEU A 47 -0.26 34.88 18.95
C LEU A 47 0.50 35.43 20.16
N GLY A 48 -0.19 36.12 21.06
CA GLY A 48 0.36 36.64 22.31
C GLY A 48 0.87 35.54 23.23
N PHE A 49 0.13 34.43 23.36
CA PHE A 49 0.58 33.24 24.09
C PHE A 49 1.89 32.68 23.52
N PHE A 50 1.97 32.48 22.19
CA PHE A 50 3.21 32.01 21.55
C PHE A 50 4.35 33.03 21.62
N LEU A 51 4.05 34.33 21.59
CA LEU A 51 5.04 35.39 21.76
C LEU A 51 5.64 35.33 23.17
N VAL A 52 4.82 35.19 24.21
CA VAL A 52 5.30 35.01 25.58
C VAL A 52 6.14 33.75 25.72
N LEU A 53 5.70 32.62 25.14
CA LEU A 53 6.48 31.38 25.15
C LEU A 53 7.83 31.52 24.45
N THR A 54 7.88 32.18 23.29
CA THR A 54 9.14 32.36 22.54
C THR A 54 10.10 33.32 23.22
N LEU A 55 9.59 34.36 23.89
CA LEU A 55 10.40 35.24 24.75
C LEU A 55 10.92 34.50 25.98
N TYR A 56 10.06 33.70 26.64
CA TYR A 56 10.46 32.86 27.77
C TYR A 56 11.53 31.84 27.39
N ALA A 57 11.45 31.27 26.19
CA ALA A 57 12.45 30.36 25.63
C ALA A 57 13.69 31.07 25.06
N GLU A 58 13.86 32.37 25.31
CA GLU A 58 14.97 33.22 24.81
C GLU A 58 15.17 33.18 23.29
N SER A 59 14.12 32.83 22.54
CA SER A 59 14.18 32.68 21.08
C SER A 59 13.80 33.98 20.38
N TRP A 60 14.70 34.96 20.48
CA TRP A 60 14.51 36.33 19.98
C TRP A 60 14.11 36.41 18.50
N LYS A 61 14.63 35.50 17.66
CA LYS A 61 14.28 35.43 16.24
C LYS A 61 12.78 35.20 16.02
N TYR A 62 12.20 34.21 16.71
CA TYR A 62 10.77 33.90 16.58
C TYR A 62 9.89 34.92 17.31
N ALA A 63 10.37 35.47 18.43
CA ALA A 63 9.69 36.57 19.11
C ALA A 63 9.52 37.78 18.19
N VAL A 64 10.56 38.15 17.41
CA VAL A 64 10.47 39.22 16.41
C VAL A 64 9.45 38.88 15.30
N TYR A 65 9.42 37.64 14.82
CA TYR A 65 8.44 37.21 13.81
C TYR A 65 6.99 37.24 14.31
N LEU A 66 6.76 37.00 15.61
CA LEU A 66 5.43 37.01 16.21
C LEU A 66 4.99 38.40 16.69
N LEU A 67 5.91 39.31 17.00
CA LEU A 67 5.58 40.63 17.53
C LEU A 67 4.70 41.45 16.57
N VAL A 68 5.12 41.55 15.30
CA VAL A 68 4.40 42.31 14.27
C VAL A 68 2.98 41.78 14.03
N PRO A 69 2.75 40.48 13.75
CA PRO A 69 1.39 39.97 13.58
C PRO A 69 0.56 40.06 14.86
N THR A 70 1.15 39.91 16.06
CA THR A 70 0.43 40.09 17.32
C THR A 70 -0.07 41.53 17.47
N ALA A 71 0.78 42.52 17.20
CA ALA A 71 0.42 43.94 17.28
C ALA A 71 -0.65 44.32 16.24
N LEU A 72 -0.52 43.83 15.00
CA LEU A 72 -1.52 44.03 13.95
C LEU A 72 -2.86 43.38 14.29
N SER A 73 -2.83 42.15 14.84
CA SER A 73 -4.04 41.46 15.30
C SER A 73 -4.70 42.22 16.45
N ALA A 74 -3.93 42.69 17.44
CA ALA A 74 -4.44 43.47 18.58
C ALA A 74 -5.08 44.79 18.12
N TYR A 75 -4.44 45.47 17.16
CA TYR A 75 -4.99 46.70 16.57
C TYR A 75 -6.28 46.41 15.79
N ALA A 76 -6.32 45.32 15.03
CA ALA A 76 -7.54 44.86 14.35
C ALA A 76 -8.64 44.47 15.33
N THR A 77 -8.32 43.86 16.49
CA THR A 77 -9.26 43.61 17.59
C THR A 77 -9.87 44.93 18.07
N TYR A 78 -9.04 45.94 18.36
CA TYR A 78 -9.50 47.25 18.82
C TYR A 78 -10.41 47.93 17.77
N LEU A 79 -10.00 47.96 16.50
CA LEU A 79 -10.78 48.56 15.42
C LEU A 79 -12.11 47.81 15.17
N SER A 80 -12.11 46.48 15.29
CA SER A 80 -13.33 45.68 15.16
C SER A 80 -14.28 45.92 16.32
N ILE A 81 -13.75 45.97 17.55
CA ILE A 81 -14.56 46.23 18.76
C ILE A 81 -15.13 47.64 18.72
N THR A 82 -14.36 48.65 18.34
CA THR A 82 -14.82 50.07 18.29
C THR A 82 -15.58 50.40 17.01
N TRP A 83 -15.59 49.49 16.03
CA TRP A 83 -16.20 49.67 14.71
C TRP A 83 -15.67 50.88 13.95
N GLN A 84 -14.34 51.05 13.97
CA GLN A 84 -13.64 52.16 13.33
C GLN A 84 -12.75 51.69 12.18
N LYS A 85 -12.59 52.54 11.17
CA LYS A 85 -11.63 52.35 10.05
C LYS A 85 -11.66 50.94 9.44
N LEU A 86 -12.85 50.43 9.10
CA LEU A 86 -13.04 49.07 8.56
C LEU A 86 -12.19 48.75 7.31
N LYS A 87 -11.83 49.76 6.50
CA LYS A 87 -10.88 49.57 5.38
C LYS A 87 -9.51 49.07 5.84
N ILE A 88 -9.02 49.51 6.99
CA ILE A 88 -7.76 49.06 7.59
C ILE A 88 -7.91 47.61 8.08
N VAL A 89 -9.03 47.30 8.74
CA VAL A 89 -9.34 45.91 9.17
C VAL A 89 -9.32 44.97 7.96
N GLY A 90 -9.98 45.36 6.86
CA GLY A 90 -9.93 44.61 5.60
C GLY A 90 -8.50 44.43 5.06
N GLY A 91 -7.66 45.47 5.11
CA GLY A 91 -6.25 45.37 4.72
C GLY A 91 -5.45 44.39 5.58
N ILE A 92 -5.68 44.36 6.90
CA ILE A 92 -5.03 43.42 7.82
C ILE A 92 -5.49 41.98 7.52
N ILE A 93 -6.78 41.76 7.25
CA ILE A 93 -7.29 40.44 6.85
C ILE A 93 -6.57 39.96 5.59
N VAL A 94 -6.48 40.80 4.54
CA VAL A 94 -5.77 40.45 3.31
C VAL A 94 -4.30 40.13 3.57
N LEU A 95 -3.63 40.93 4.41
CA LEU A 95 -2.24 40.68 4.78
C LEU A 95 -2.06 39.31 5.46
N PHE A 96 -2.94 38.95 6.40
CA PHE A 96 -2.87 37.65 7.08
C PHE A 96 -3.17 36.48 6.15
N ILE A 97 -4.13 36.64 5.22
CA ILE A 97 -4.39 35.63 4.18
C ILE A 97 -3.17 35.44 3.28
N LEU A 98 -2.55 36.52 2.82
CA LEU A 98 -1.32 36.47 2.00
C LEU A 98 -0.15 35.87 2.78
N GLY A 99 0.00 36.23 4.05
CA GLY A 99 1.03 35.66 4.94
C GLY A 99 0.83 34.16 5.16
N LEU A 100 -0.41 33.71 5.36
CA LEU A 100 -0.74 32.29 5.48
C LEU A 100 -0.46 31.54 4.18
N ALA A 101 -0.88 32.08 3.03
CA ALA A 101 -0.63 31.50 1.72
C ALA A 101 0.88 31.39 1.44
N PHE A 102 1.64 32.45 1.75
CA PHE A 102 3.10 32.44 1.65
C PHE A 102 3.74 31.43 2.60
N GLY A 103 3.24 31.32 3.83
CA GLY A 103 3.70 30.34 4.81
C GLY A 103 3.50 28.90 4.34
N ILE A 104 2.31 28.58 3.83
CA ILE A 104 2.00 27.25 3.25
C ILE A 104 2.93 26.97 2.07
N TRP A 105 3.07 27.93 1.15
CA TRP A 105 3.98 27.82 0.02
C TRP A 105 5.43 27.59 0.49
N TYR A 106 5.91 28.33 1.48
CA TYR A 106 7.26 28.20 2.03
C TYR A 106 7.48 26.84 2.70
N ILE A 107 6.53 26.34 3.49
CA ILE A 107 6.66 25.06 4.20
C ILE A 107 6.55 23.85 3.28
N SER A 108 5.83 23.96 2.15
CA SER A 108 5.62 22.84 1.22
C SER A 108 6.89 22.29 0.56
N GLU A 109 7.97 23.08 0.50
CA GLU A 109 9.27 22.69 -0.09
C GLU A 109 10.43 23.11 0.84
N PRO A 110 10.59 22.44 2.00
CA PRO A 110 11.51 22.91 3.05
C PRO A 110 12.98 22.82 2.64
N ASP A 111 13.30 21.94 1.69
CA ASP A 111 14.66 21.70 1.20
C ASP A 111 15.09 22.68 0.09
N LEU A 112 14.19 23.55 -0.38
CA LEU A 112 14.44 24.49 -1.47
C LEU A 112 14.50 25.92 -0.93
N GLY A 113 15.66 26.56 -1.08
CA GLY A 113 15.80 28.00 -0.84
C GLY A 113 14.89 28.82 -1.74
N LEU A 114 14.58 30.06 -1.34
CA LEU A 114 13.66 30.96 -2.07
C LEU A 114 14.03 31.10 -3.56
N ILE A 115 15.33 31.20 -3.87
CA ILE A 115 15.83 31.36 -5.24
C ILE A 115 15.81 30.02 -5.99
N ASP A 116 16.10 28.91 -5.30
CA ASP A 116 16.17 27.57 -5.89
C ASP A 116 14.83 27.10 -6.43
N ARG A 117 13.72 27.57 -5.84
CA ARG A 117 12.35 27.33 -6.32
C ARG A 117 12.12 27.80 -7.76
N PHE A 118 12.81 28.87 -8.17
CA PHE A 118 12.71 29.40 -9.53
C PHE A 118 13.77 28.84 -10.48
N LYS A 119 14.78 28.10 -9.97
CA LYS A 119 15.81 27.48 -10.82
C LYS A 119 15.25 26.28 -11.59
N SER A 120 15.80 26.01 -12.77
CA SER A 120 15.50 24.79 -13.51
C SER A 120 16.20 23.58 -12.87
N PRO A 121 15.69 22.34 -13.02
CA PRO A 121 16.34 21.15 -12.48
C PRO A 121 17.77 20.97 -13.02
N GLU A 122 18.03 21.33 -14.27
CA GLU A 122 19.36 21.24 -14.89
C GLU A 122 20.36 22.20 -14.23
N LYS A 123 19.89 23.39 -13.82
CA LYS A 123 20.73 24.34 -13.07
C LYS A 123 21.04 23.81 -11.67
N LEU A 124 20.03 23.25 -10.98
CA LEU A 124 20.21 22.65 -9.65
C LEU A 124 21.15 21.43 -9.69
N GLU A 125 21.08 20.63 -10.76
CA GLU A 125 21.99 19.52 -11.01
C GLU A 125 23.45 19.99 -11.16
N ARG A 126 23.68 21.06 -11.94
CA ARG A 126 25.03 21.65 -12.11
C ARG A 126 25.59 22.24 -10.83
N GLU A 127 24.72 22.77 -9.97
CA GLU A 127 25.08 23.30 -8.66
C GLU A 127 25.29 22.18 -7.60
N GLY A 128 25.10 20.91 -7.97
CA GLY A 128 25.26 19.76 -7.08
C GLY A 128 24.08 19.54 -6.11
N ASN A 129 23.00 20.31 -6.24
CA ASN A 129 21.79 20.12 -5.44
C ASN A 129 20.91 19.02 -6.03
N TYR A 130 21.41 17.78 -5.96
CA TYR A 130 20.77 16.61 -6.57
C TYR A 130 19.39 16.33 -5.98
N LYS A 131 19.16 16.56 -4.68
CA LYS A 131 17.86 16.34 -4.03
C LYS A 131 16.77 17.24 -4.63
N ALA A 132 17.08 18.52 -4.75
CA ALA A 132 16.19 19.50 -5.36
C ALA A 132 15.98 19.23 -6.86
N ALA A 133 17.06 18.87 -7.57
CA ALA A 133 17.00 18.53 -8.99
C ALA A 133 16.08 17.31 -9.22
N ALA A 134 16.24 16.23 -8.43
CA ALA A 134 15.45 15.01 -8.52
C ALA A 134 13.95 15.30 -8.42
N ARG A 135 13.52 15.97 -7.34
CA ARG A 135 12.11 16.35 -7.13
C ARG A 135 11.55 17.21 -8.26
N LYS A 136 12.36 18.12 -8.82
CA LYS A 136 11.92 18.92 -9.97
C LYS A 136 11.83 18.12 -11.26
N TYR A 137 12.72 17.14 -11.45
CA TYR A 137 12.62 16.20 -12.56
C TYR A 137 11.36 15.32 -12.43
N GLU A 138 11.04 14.81 -11.23
CA GLU A 138 9.79 14.08 -10.95
C GLU A 138 8.54 14.92 -11.25
N LYS A 139 8.49 16.17 -10.76
CA LYS A 139 7.34 17.07 -11.02
C LYS A 139 7.14 17.35 -12.52
N LYS A 140 8.21 17.25 -13.31
CA LYS A 140 8.16 17.37 -14.78
C LYS A 140 7.90 16.04 -15.49
N GLY A 141 7.76 14.93 -14.76
CA GLY A 141 7.61 13.58 -15.31
C GLY A 141 8.90 12.99 -15.90
N ASN A 142 10.05 13.64 -15.72
CA ASN A 142 11.34 13.11 -16.19
C ASN A 142 11.94 12.18 -15.12
N TYR A 143 11.34 11.00 -14.97
CA TYR A 143 11.73 10.04 -13.95
C TYR A 143 13.14 9.46 -14.16
N LEU A 144 13.60 9.37 -15.42
CA LEU A 144 14.96 8.92 -15.72
C LEU A 144 16.00 9.82 -15.08
N LYS A 145 15.88 11.14 -15.29
CA LYS A 145 16.79 12.11 -14.67
C LYS A 145 16.64 12.15 -13.16
N ALA A 146 15.42 11.99 -12.64
CA ALA A 146 15.20 11.90 -11.20
C ALA A 146 15.95 10.71 -10.58
N ALA A 147 15.87 9.54 -11.22
CA ALA A 147 16.57 8.33 -10.78
C ALA A 147 18.08 8.51 -10.75
N GLU A 148 18.68 9.07 -11.81
CA GLU A 148 20.12 9.40 -11.86
C GLU A 148 20.55 10.33 -10.71
N MET A 149 19.69 11.29 -10.32
CA MET A 149 19.99 12.18 -9.20
C MET A 149 19.88 11.45 -7.85
N TYR A 150 18.90 10.54 -7.70
CA TYR A 150 18.78 9.72 -6.49
C TYR A 150 19.94 8.75 -6.32
N GLU A 151 20.43 8.14 -7.40
CA GLU A 151 21.65 7.32 -7.35
C GLU A 151 22.86 8.12 -6.87
N LYS A 152 23.04 9.35 -7.37
CA LYS A 152 24.12 10.25 -6.92
C LYS A 152 24.03 10.60 -5.43
N LEU A 153 22.82 10.57 -4.85
CA LEU A 153 22.59 10.78 -3.43
C LEU A 153 22.73 9.50 -2.59
N GLY A 154 22.86 8.33 -3.23
CA GLY A 154 22.82 7.03 -2.56
C GLY A 154 21.41 6.63 -2.11
N TRP A 155 20.36 7.29 -2.60
CA TRP A 155 18.97 7.03 -2.23
C TRP A 155 18.39 5.95 -3.13
N MET A 156 18.87 4.74 -2.90
CA MET A 156 18.65 3.60 -3.80
C MET A 156 17.17 3.23 -3.95
N GLU A 157 16.37 3.23 -2.89
CA GLU A 157 14.92 2.98 -3.00
C GLU A 157 14.20 4.01 -3.89
N SER A 158 14.52 5.30 -3.70
CA SER A 158 13.96 6.38 -4.53
C SER A 158 14.44 6.29 -5.98
N ALA A 159 15.69 5.87 -6.19
CA ALA A 159 16.24 5.63 -7.51
C ALA A 159 15.55 4.46 -8.22
N ALA A 160 15.37 3.32 -7.53
CA ALA A 160 14.65 2.16 -8.05
C ALA A 160 13.24 2.57 -8.48
N TRP A 161 12.46 3.17 -7.58
CA TRP A 161 11.11 3.66 -7.86
C TRP A 161 11.07 4.61 -9.07
N ALA A 162 12.01 5.56 -9.17
CA ALA A 162 12.07 6.47 -10.30
C ALA A 162 12.45 5.75 -11.61
N TYR A 163 13.32 4.74 -11.57
CA TYR A 163 13.61 3.90 -12.73
C TYR A 163 12.41 3.06 -13.18
N GLU A 164 11.59 2.56 -12.24
CA GLU A 164 10.33 1.89 -12.57
C GLU A 164 9.38 2.82 -13.33
N LYS A 165 9.20 4.05 -12.82
CA LYS A 165 8.35 5.07 -13.48
C LYS A 165 8.91 5.50 -14.83
N ALA A 166 10.21 5.37 -15.04
CA ALA A 166 10.87 5.60 -16.31
C ALA A 166 10.87 4.38 -17.25
N GLU A 167 10.23 3.27 -16.85
CA GLU A 167 10.22 1.98 -17.56
C GLU A 167 11.64 1.43 -17.82
N LYS A 168 12.60 1.79 -16.97
CA LYS A 168 13.96 1.25 -16.97
C LYS A 168 14.06 0.09 -16.01
N TYR A 169 13.31 -0.96 -16.33
CA TYR A 169 13.12 -2.12 -15.45
C TYR A 169 14.43 -2.84 -15.11
N GLU A 170 15.38 -2.95 -16.05
CA GLU A 170 16.69 -3.57 -15.77
C GLU A 170 17.43 -2.83 -14.64
N LYS A 171 17.49 -1.50 -14.70
CA LYS A 171 18.15 -0.71 -13.67
C LYS A 171 17.42 -0.78 -12.32
N ALA A 172 16.10 -0.75 -12.34
CA ALA A 172 15.31 -0.91 -11.12
C ALA A 172 15.61 -2.25 -10.44
N ALA A 173 15.60 -3.35 -11.22
CA ALA A 173 15.92 -4.69 -10.73
C ALA A 173 17.34 -4.79 -10.16
N GLU A 174 18.35 -4.21 -10.82
CA GLU A 174 19.72 -4.17 -10.31
C GLU A 174 19.84 -3.43 -8.98
N ILE A 175 19.11 -2.33 -8.81
CA ILE A 175 19.11 -1.61 -7.54
C ILE A 175 18.41 -2.43 -6.45
N TYR A 176 17.33 -3.14 -6.78
CA TYR A 176 16.70 -4.04 -5.82
C TYR A 176 17.62 -5.19 -5.39
N GLU A 177 18.39 -5.78 -6.31
CA GLU A 177 19.43 -6.75 -5.93
C GLU A 177 20.47 -6.13 -4.98
N GLN A 178 20.90 -4.90 -5.23
CA GLN A 178 21.86 -4.19 -4.34
C GLN A 178 21.25 -3.88 -2.96
N LEU A 179 19.98 -3.47 -2.91
CA LEU A 179 19.25 -3.23 -1.66
C LEU A 179 19.13 -4.51 -0.85
N TYR A 180 18.82 -5.64 -1.50
CA TYR A 180 18.84 -6.95 -0.83
C TYR A 180 20.21 -7.29 -0.25
N GLU A 181 21.32 -7.05 -0.96
CA GLU A 181 22.64 -7.34 -0.41
C GLU A 181 22.95 -6.55 0.86
N LYS A 182 22.42 -5.34 0.97
CA LYS A 182 22.65 -4.45 2.09
C LYS A 182 21.73 -4.73 3.28
N GLU A 183 20.46 -4.98 3.01
CA GLU A 183 19.41 -5.02 4.04
C GLU A 183 18.93 -6.44 4.34
N LYS A 184 19.16 -7.38 3.42
CA LYS A 184 18.72 -8.78 3.49
C LYS A 184 17.21 -8.94 3.68
N ASP A 185 16.45 -7.96 3.19
CA ASP A 185 14.98 -8.00 3.17
C ASP A 185 14.48 -8.68 1.88
N THR A 186 13.76 -9.79 2.03
CA THR A 186 13.24 -10.60 0.93
C THR A 186 12.27 -9.86 0.03
N TYR A 187 11.67 -8.76 0.50
CA TYR A 187 10.89 -7.82 -0.32
C TYR A 187 11.63 -7.42 -1.60
N TYR A 188 12.93 -7.11 -1.49
CA TYR A 188 13.71 -6.65 -2.62
C TYR A 188 14.01 -7.76 -3.64
N LEU A 189 14.14 -9.03 -3.21
CA LEU A 189 14.31 -10.14 -4.17
C LEU A 189 13.04 -10.35 -5.00
N LYS A 190 11.88 -10.23 -4.36
CA LYS A 190 10.59 -10.30 -5.06
C LYS A 190 10.46 -9.17 -6.09
N GLU A 191 10.75 -7.93 -5.71
CA GLU A 191 10.72 -6.80 -6.66
C GLU A 191 11.76 -7.00 -7.78
N ALA A 192 12.98 -7.45 -7.46
CA ALA A 192 14.01 -7.73 -8.47
C ALA A 192 13.53 -8.78 -9.49
N HIS A 193 12.91 -9.88 -9.04
CA HIS A 193 12.31 -10.88 -9.92
C HIS A 193 11.27 -10.26 -10.86
N GLU A 194 10.31 -9.51 -10.32
CA GLU A 194 9.23 -8.89 -11.09
C GLU A 194 9.77 -7.90 -12.13
N TYR A 195 10.77 -7.09 -11.78
CA TYR A 195 11.34 -6.13 -12.71
C TYR A 195 12.28 -6.76 -13.74
N TRP A 196 13.01 -7.83 -13.42
CA TRP A 196 13.72 -8.60 -14.44
C TRP A 196 12.77 -9.25 -15.44
N LYS A 197 11.62 -9.75 -14.98
CA LYS A 197 10.57 -10.28 -15.84
C LYS A 197 9.99 -9.20 -16.76
N LYS A 198 9.68 -8.01 -16.23
CA LYS A 198 9.23 -6.85 -17.05
C LYS A 198 10.29 -6.37 -18.04
N ALA A 199 11.57 -6.49 -17.70
CA ALA A 199 12.67 -6.22 -18.61
C ALA A 199 12.84 -7.28 -19.72
N GLY A 200 12.20 -8.45 -19.59
CA GLY A 200 12.37 -9.60 -20.48
C GLY A 200 13.62 -10.43 -20.20
N ASN A 201 14.38 -10.12 -19.13
CA ASN A 201 15.55 -10.90 -18.72
C ASN A 201 15.09 -12.04 -17.78
N MET A 202 14.50 -13.07 -18.38
CA MET A 202 13.94 -14.20 -17.64
C MET A 202 15.00 -15.00 -16.90
N GLU A 203 16.26 -15.03 -17.37
CA GLU A 203 17.35 -15.71 -16.68
C GLU A 203 17.70 -15.05 -15.34
N ARG A 204 17.83 -13.71 -15.31
CA ARG A 204 18.04 -13.00 -14.03
C ARG A 204 16.79 -13.01 -13.16
N ALA A 205 15.60 -12.99 -13.75
CA ALA A 205 14.36 -13.17 -13.00
C ALA A 205 14.34 -14.52 -12.28
N ALA A 206 14.76 -15.60 -12.95
CA ALA A 206 14.85 -16.93 -12.35
C ALA A 206 15.88 -16.99 -11.22
N LYS A 207 17.05 -16.35 -11.39
CA LYS A 207 18.06 -16.24 -10.32
C LYS A 207 17.56 -15.46 -9.11
N ALA A 208 16.83 -14.36 -9.31
CA ALA A 208 16.24 -13.60 -8.20
C ALA A 208 15.18 -14.42 -7.45
N LEU A 209 14.34 -15.17 -8.17
CA LEU A 209 13.35 -16.07 -7.56
C LEU A 209 13.99 -17.25 -6.84
N GLU A 210 15.06 -17.82 -7.39
CA GLU A 210 15.85 -18.88 -6.77
C GLU A 210 16.38 -18.45 -5.41
N ARG A 211 16.97 -17.25 -5.33
CA ARG A 211 17.43 -16.67 -4.06
C ARG A 211 16.29 -16.38 -3.09
N TYR A 212 15.15 -15.94 -3.61
CA TYR A 212 13.96 -15.70 -2.79
C TYR A 212 13.43 -17.01 -2.18
N ALA A 213 13.44 -18.09 -2.95
CA ALA A 213 13.04 -19.41 -2.51
C ALA A 213 14.00 -20.05 -1.48
N GLU A 214 15.26 -19.58 -1.38
CA GLU A 214 16.15 -19.99 -0.29
C GLU A 214 15.63 -19.55 1.08
N GLU A 215 15.00 -18.37 1.15
CA GLU A 215 14.38 -17.82 2.37
C GLU A 215 12.92 -18.26 2.52
N GLU A 216 12.21 -18.44 1.39
CA GLU A 216 10.80 -18.83 1.33
C GLU A 216 10.60 -20.12 0.50
N PRO A 217 10.87 -21.32 1.06
CA PRO A 217 11.01 -22.57 0.32
C PRO A 217 9.79 -23.02 -0.49
N TRP A 218 8.58 -22.53 -0.19
CA TRP A 218 7.40 -22.89 -0.97
C TRP A 218 7.47 -22.40 -2.43
N PHE A 219 8.32 -21.41 -2.74
CA PHE A 219 8.54 -20.92 -4.10
C PHE A 219 9.46 -21.82 -4.96
N TRP A 220 10.07 -22.88 -4.41
CA TRP A 220 10.95 -23.75 -5.20
C TRP A 220 10.23 -24.40 -6.39
N GLU A 221 8.92 -24.66 -6.28
CA GLU A 221 8.12 -25.12 -7.41
C GLU A 221 8.04 -24.07 -8.53
N ASP A 222 7.85 -22.79 -8.18
CA ASP A 222 7.80 -21.70 -9.16
C ASP A 222 9.17 -21.48 -9.82
N VAL A 223 10.26 -21.61 -9.06
CA VAL A 223 11.63 -21.59 -9.59
C VAL A 223 11.83 -22.73 -10.60
N ALA A 224 11.37 -23.94 -10.27
CA ALA A 224 11.52 -25.10 -11.14
C ALA A 224 10.75 -24.92 -12.45
N LYS A 225 9.49 -24.50 -12.38
CA LYS A 225 8.67 -24.19 -13.57
C LYS A 225 9.32 -23.12 -14.44
N LEU A 226 9.84 -22.06 -13.84
CA LEU A 226 10.50 -20.98 -14.58
C LEU A 226 11.77 -21.45 -15.29
N TYR A 227 12.58 -22.32 -14.67
CA TYR A 227 13.73 -22.92 -15.35
C TYR A 227 13.33 -23.94 -16.42
N GLU A 228 12.20 -24.66 -16.27
CA GLU A 228 11.62 -25.49 -17.35
C GLU A 228 11.23 -24.61 -18.55
N GLU A 229 10.56 -23.48 -18.33
CA GLU A 229 10.21 -22.51 -19.39
C GLU A 229 11.43 -21.96 -20.12
N LEU A 230 12.56 -21.81 -19.41
CA LEU A 230 13.83 -21.37 -19.98
C LEU A 230 14.60 -22.50 -20.68
N GLY A 231 14.13 -23.75 -20.60
CA GLY A 231 14.83 -24.93 -21.13
C GLY A 231 16.09 -25.30 -20.35
N ASN A 232 16.26 -24.79 -19.13
CA ASN A 232 17.39 -25.14 -18.27
C ASN A 232 17.02 -26.38 -17.42
N GLU A 233 17.13 -27.56 -18.03
CA GLU A 233 16.76 -28.83 -17.41
C GLU A 233 17.54 -29.13 -16.12
N GLU A 234 18.82 -28.75 -16.06
CA GLU A 234 19.68 -28.98 -14.90
C GLU A 234 19.18 -28.21 -13.68
N LYS A 235 19.02 -26.88 -13.82
CA LYS A 235 18.50 -26.04 -12.73
C LYS A 235 17.04 -26.34 -12.38
N ALA A 236 16.21 -26.68 -13.38
CA ALA A 236 14.85 -27.08 -13.14
C ALA A 236 14.80 -28.34 -12.25
N LYS A 237 15.64 -29.33 -12.54
CA LYS A 237 15.73 -30.55 -11.74
C LYS A 237 16.20 -30.28 -10.32
N GLU A 238 17.21 -29.43 -10.13
CA GLU A 238 17.68 -29.01 -8.80
C GLU A 238 16.56 -28.30 -8.00
N ALA A 239 15.83 -27.38 -8.63
CA ALA A 239 14.73 -26.68 -8.00
C ALA A 239 13.57 -27.62 -7.65
N TRP A 240 13.24 -28.60 -8.51
CA TRP A 240 12.27 -29.65 -8.20
C TRP A 240 12.71 -30.52 -7.03
N GLN A 241 14.01 -30.80 -6.88
CA GLN A 241 14.52 -31.54 -5.72
C GLN A 241 14.34 -30.73 -4.43
N LYS A 242 14.64 -29.42 -4.44
CA LYS A 242 14.41 -28.55 -3.28
C LYS A 242 12.91 -28.40 -2.95
N ALA A 243 12.06 -28.30 -3.97
CA ALA A 243 10.60 -28.30 -3.78
C ALA A 243 10.13 -29.62 -3.15
N LEU A 244 10.64 -30.76 -3.63
CA LEU A 244 10.34 -32.07 -3.05
C LEU A 244 10.75 -32.16 -1.58
N GLU A 245 11.93 -31.66 -1.22
CA GLU A 245 12.39 -31.64 0.18
C GLU A 245 11.49 -30.79 1.08
N TYR A 246 11.01 -29.64 0.59
CA TYR A 246 10.05 -28.80 1.29
C TYR A 246 8.71 -29.55 1.49
N TYR A 247 8.08 -30.00 0.41
CA TYR A 247 6.78 -30.68 0.49
C TYR A 247 6.83 -31.99 1.27
N MET A 248 7.96 -32.71 1.29
CA MET A 248 8.10 -33.89 2.15
C MET A 248 8.06 -33.56 3.64
N LYS A 249 8.51 -32.36 4.05
CA LYS A 249 8.40 -31.91 5.45
C LYS A 249 6.96 -31.50 5.74
N GLU A 250 6.37 -30.66 4.90
CA GLU A 250 4.98 -30.23 5.05
C GLU A 250 4.01 -31.42 5.05
N ALA A 251 4.22 -32.42 4.19
CA ALA A 251 3.38 -33.62 4.12
C ALA A 251 3.43 -34.51 5.38
N GLN A 252 4.47 -34.38 6.22
CA GLN A 252 4.52 -35.06 7.50
C GLN A 252 3.65 -34.38 8.55
N GLU A 253 3.45 -33.06 8.44
CA GLU A 253 2.60 -32.29 9.33
C GLU A 253 1.14 -32.29 8.84
N GLU A 254 0.94 -32.09 7.55
CA GLU A 254 -0.35 -32.03 6.87
C GLU A 254 -0.40 -33.01 5.69
N GLY A 255 -1.12 -34.11 5.85
CA GLY A 255 -1.13 -35.21 4.88
C GLY A 255 -1.65 -34.86 3.48
N VAL A 256 -2.29 -33.70 3.30
CA VAL A 256 -2.75 -33.20 2.00
C VAL A 256 -1.59 -33.00 1.01
N PHE A 257 -0.41 -32.57 1.49
CA PHE A 257 0.76 -32.30 0.65
C PHE A 257 1.43 -33.56 0.09
N TRP A 258 1.00 -34.77 0.48
CA TRP A 258 1.48 -35.99 -0.17
C TRP A 258 1.12 -36.05 -1.66
N GLU A 259 0.09 -35.31 -2.12
CA GLU A 259 -0.19 -35.13 -3.55
C GLU A 259 0.95 -34.40 -4.27
N ASP A 260 1.42 -33.29 -3.70
CA ASP A 260 2.52 -32.48 -4.26
C ASP A 260 3.82 -33.28 -4.30
N VAL A 261 4.13 -34.00 -3.22
CA VAL A 261 5.27 -34.94 -3.17
C VAL A 261 5.18 -35.95 -4.32
N GLY A 262 4.00 -36.55 -4.54
CA GLY A 262 3.77 -37.53 -5.61
C GLY A 262 3.96 -36.93 -7.00
N ASN A 263 3.40 -35.74 -7.23
CA ASN A 263 3.48 -34.99 -8.48
C ASN A 263 4.94 -34.61 -8.83
N ILE A 264 5.69 -34.10 -7.85
CA ILE A 264 7.09 -33.70 -8.02
C ILE A 264 7.99 -34.92 -8.18
N ALA A 265 7.81 -35.97 -7.37
CA ALA A 265 8.56 -37.22 -7.51
C ALA A 265 8.39 -37.83 -8.90
N ARG A 266 7.18 -37.74 -9.47
CA ARG A 266 6.89 -38.21 -10.84
C ARG A 266 7.64 -37.39 -11.89
N LYS A 267 7.64 -36.05 -11.76
CA LYS A 267 8.42 -35.16 -12.64
C LYS A 267 9.92 -35.49 -12.59
N LEU A 268 10.43 -35.86 -11.43
CA LEU A 268 11.82 -36.29 -11.24
C LEU A 268 12.10 -37.74 -11.67
N GLY A 269 11.07 -38.50 -12.09
CA GLY A 269 11.19 -39.89 -12.52
C GLY A 269 11.35 -40.91 -11.39
N ASN A 270 11.05 -40.54 -10.14
CA ASN A 270 11.12 -41.45 -9.00
C ASN A 270 9.79 -42.19 -8.79
N GLU A 271 9.57 -43.24 -9.57
CA GLU A 271 8.31 -44.02 -9.53
C GLU A 271 8.01 -44.65 -8.16
N GLU A 272 9.04 -45.06 -7.42
CA GLU A 272 8.87 -45.68 -6.10
C GLU A 272 8.29 -44.66 -5.12
N LEU A 273 8.92 -43.48 -5.03
CA LEU A 273 8.45 -42.39 -4.18
C LEU A 273 7.08 -41.87 -4.62
N THR A 274 6.82 -41.79 -5.93
CA THR A 274 5.49 -41.41 -6.44
C THR A 274 4.41 -42.35 -5.90
N LYS A 275 4.60 -43.68 -6.00
CA LYS A 275 3.62 -44.65 -5.50
C LYS A 275 3.46 -44.59 -3.99
N GLU A 276 4.54 -44.39 -3.24
CA GLU A 276 4.49 -44.23 -1.79
C GLU A 276 3.70 -42.97 -1.40
N ALA A 277 4.00 -41.83 -2.03
CA ALA A 277 3.34 -40.56 -1.76
C ALA A 277 1.84 -40.63 -2.06
N TYR A 278 1.42 -41.18 -3.22
CA TYR A 278 0.00 -41.34 -3.53
C TYR A 278 -0.72 -42.32 -2.61
N ARG A 279 -0.03 -43.32 -2.03
CA ARG A 279 -0.63 -44.18 -0.99
C ARG A 279 -0.91 -43.43 0.29
N LYS A 280 0.04 -42.60 0.75
CA LYS A 280 -0.14 -41.76 1.94
C LYS A 280 -1.21 -40.68 1.71
N PHE A 281 -1.22 -40.07 0.53
CA PHE A 281 -2.27 -39.14 0.12
C PHE A 281 -3.65 -39.81 0.09
N LEU A 282 -3.75 -41.02 -0.47
CA LEU A 282 -4.99 -41.79 -0.46
C LEU A 282 -5.48 -42.07 0.96
N GLU A 283 -4.59 -42.48 1.86
CA GLU A 283 -4.93 -42.73 3.26
C GLU A 283 -5.50 -41.47 3.94
N TYR A 284 -4.85 -40.33 3.71
CA TYR A 284 -5.34 -39.03 4.16
C TYR A 284 -6.73 -38.71 3.59
N CYS A 285 -6.90 -38.77 2.26
CA CYS A 285 -8.19 -38.47 1.62
C CYS A 285 -9.31 -39.41 2.05
N LEU A 286 -9.03 -40.69 2.30
CA LEU A 286 -10.02 -41.63 2.79
C LEU A 286 -10.52 -41.23 4.19
N LYS A 287 -9.61 -40.81 5.07
CA LYS A 287 -9.96 -40.31 6.41
C LYS A 287 -10.81 -39.04 6.31
N GLU A 288 -10.38 -38.06 5.52
CA GLU A 288 -11.15 -36.82 5.32
C GLU A 288 -12.52 -37.09 4.67
N ALA A 289 -12.62 -38.07 3.78
CA ALA A 289 -13.87 -38.45 3.12
C ALA A 289 -14.92 -39.08 4.06
N GLU A 290 -14.52 -39.53 5.26
CA GLU A 290 -15.45 -39.96 6.30
C GLU A 290 -16.18 -38.76 6.94
N GLU A 291 -15.50 -37.61 7.04
CA GLU A 291 -16.03 -36.38 7.63
C GLU A 291 -16.70 -35.48 6.58
N ASP A 292 -16.03 -35.27 5.44
CA ASP A 292 -16.53 -34.51 4.30
C ASP A 292 -16.47 -35.34 3.00
N PRO A 293 -17.63 -35.83 2.51
CA PRO A 293 -17.70 -36.61 1.29
C PRO A 293 -17.21 -35.90 0.01
N MET A 294 -16.95 -34.59 0.03
CA MET A 294 -16.28 -33.89 -1.08
C MET A 294 -14.93 -34.52 -1.43
N TRP A 295 -14.21 -35.05 -0.43
CA TRP A 295 -12.90 -35.68 -0.60
C TRP A 295 -12.92 -36.99 -1.41
N TRP A 296 -14.09 -37.61 -1.64
CA TRP A 296 -14.20 -38.78 -2.53
C TRP A 296 -13.70 -38.49 -3.96
N LYS A 297 -13.68 -37.22 -4.39
CA LYS A 297 -13.04 -36.81 -5.64
C LYS A 297 -11.53 -37.10 -5.62
N HIS A 298 -10.83 -36.68 -4.56
CA HIS A 298 -9.38 -36.87 -4.42
C HIS A 298 -9.02 -38.34 -4.16
N VAL A 299 -9.88 -39.08 -3.43
CA VAL A 299 -9.74 -40.54 -3.30
C VAL A 299 -9.77 -41.22 -4.67
N ALA A 300 -10.68 -40.82 -5.55
CA ALA A 300 -10.75 -41.36 -6.90
C ALA A 300 -9.51 -41.04 -7.73
N GLU A 301 -9.03 -39.79 -7.67
CA GLU A 301 -7.82 -39.36 -8.36
C GLU A 301 -6.60 -40.16 -7.87
N ALA A 302 -6.45 -40.34 -6.56
CA ALA A 302 -5.36 -41.13 -5.98
C ALA A 302 -5.41 -42.62 -6.39
N TYR A 303 -6.59 -43.26 -6.36
CA TYR A 303 -6.74 -44.63 -6.85
C TYR A 303 -6.43 -44.77 -8.34
N GLU A 304 -6.84 -43.80 -9.16
CA GLU A 304 -6.54 -43.79 -10.59
C GLU A 304 -5.03 -43.70 -10.83
N TYR A 305 -4.34 -42.84 -10.07
CA TYR A 305 -2.87 -42.75 -10.12
C TYR A 305 -2.16 -44.04 -9.69
N LEU A 306 -2.70 -44.75 -8.69
CA LEU A 306 -2.18 -46.05 -8.25
C LEU A 306 -2.54 -47.20 -9.21
N GLY A 307 -3.33 -46.94 -10.25
CA GLY A 307 -3.77 -47.93 -11.23
C GLY A 307 -4.95 -48.79 -10.77
N GLU A 308 -5.58 -48.47 -9.64
CA GLU A 308 -6.72 -49.21 -9.08
C GLU A 308 -8.04 -48.70 -9.67
N LYS A 309 -8.23 -48.93 -10.97
CA LYS A 309 -9.34 -48.37 -11.77
C LYS A 309 -10.73 -48.67 -11.22
N GLU A 310 -10.95 -49.87 -10.70
CA GLU A 310 -12.24 -50.27 -10.12
C GLU A 310 -12.58 -49.45 -8.87
N LYS A 311 -11.62 -49.33 -7.93
CA LYS A 311 -11.80 -48.52 -6.72
C LYS A 311 -11.90 -47.03 -7.03
N ALA A 312 -11.19 -46.55 -8.03
CA ALA A 312 -11.33 -45.19 -8.52
C ALA A 312 -12.77 -44.92 -9.01
N GLN A 313 -13.36 -45.86 -9.76
CA GLN A 313 -14.74 -45.73 -10.23
C GLN A 313 -15.75 -45.76 -9.07
N GLU A 314 -15.57 -46.63 -8.08
CA GLU A 314 -16.39 -46.65 -6.86
C GLU A 314 -16.31 -45.32 -6.10
N ALA A 315 -15.11 -44.77 -5.92
CA ALA A 315 -14.92 -43.47 -5.27
C ALA A 315 -15.60 -42.33 -6.06
N ARG A 316 -15.52 -42.33 -7.40
CA ARG A 316 -16.25 -41.36 -8.25
C ARG A 316 -17.76 -41.48 -8.08
N GLN A 317 -18.30 -42.69 -7.96
CA GLN A 317 -19.74 -42.88 -7.72
C GLN A 317 -20.16 -42.27 -6.39
N LYS A 318 -19.40 -42.49 -5.31
CA LYS A 318 -19.66 -41.88 -4.00
C LYS A 318 -19.64 -40.35 -4.06
N TYR A 319 -18.67 -39.78 -4.77
CA TYR A 319 -18.60 -38.34 -5.00
C TYR A 319 -19.82 -37.79 -5.76
N GLU A 320 -20.23 -38.45 -6.84
CA GLU A 320 -21.39 -38.03 -7.64
C GLU A 320 -22.71 -38.16 -6.87
N GLU A 321 -22.87 -39.20 -6.04
CA GLU A 321 -24.02 -39.33 -5.15
C GLU A 321 -24.12 -38.16 -4.16
N TYR A 322 -23.00 -37.78 -3.54
CA TYR A 322 -22.91 -36.62 -2.68
C TYR A 322 -23.26 -35.32 -3.43
N ARG A 323 -22.69 -35.12 -4.63
CA ARG A 323 -22.96 -33.95 -5.47
C ARG A 323 -24.45 -33.82 -5.82
N LYS A 324 -25.10 -34.93 -6.17
CA LYS A 324 -26.55 -34.97 -6.44
C LYS A 324 -27.38 -34.59 -5.21
N LYS A 325 -27.01 -35.09 -4.02
CA LYS A 325 -27.70 -34.74 -2.76
C LYS A 325 -27.61 -33.23 -2.48
N ILE A 326 -26.43 -32.62 -2.62
CA ILE A 326 -26.27 -31.17 -2.45
C ILE A 326 -27.09 -30.38 -3.48
N MET A 327 -27.09 -30.78 -4.75
CA MET A 327 -27.88 -30.11 -5.78
C MET A 327 -29.38 -30.17 -5.47
N GLN A 328 -29.89 -31.33 -5.04
CA GLN A 328 -31.30 -31.47 -4.64
C GLN A 328 -31.64 -30.62 -3.42
N THR A 329 -30.78 -30.62 -2.39
CA THR A 329 -30.99 -29.78 -1.20
C THR A 329 -30.95 -28.27 -1.51
N ASN A 330 -30.08 -27.84 -2.43
CA ASN A 330 -30.02 -26.44 -2.89
C ASN A 330 -31.23 -26.05 -3.75
N GLU A 331 -31.77 -26.96 -4.57
CA GLU A 331 -33.01 -26.73 -5.32
C GLU A 331 -34.26 -26.68 -4.42
N GLU A 332 -34.29 -27.47 -3.35
CA GLU A 332 -35.39 -27.48 -2.37
C GLU A 332 -35.38 -26.24 -1.45
N THR A 333 -34.20 -25.67 -1.17
CA THR A 333 -34.03 -24.47 -0.33
C THR A 333 -34.10 -23.16 -1.11
N TRP A 334 -34.08 -23.20 -2.45
CA TRP A 334 -34.20 -22.02 -3.31
C TRP A 334 -35.66 -21.53 -3.40
N THR A 335 -35.96 -20.39 -2.75
CA THR A 335 -37.26 -19.71 -2.78
C THR A 335 -37.32 -18.57 -3.81
N GLY A 336 -36.55 -18.66 -4.89
CA GLY A 336 -36.62 -17.71 -6.00
C GLY A 336 -37.85 -17.95 -6.89
N PRO A 337 -38.28 -16.94 -7.67
CA PRO A 337 -39.46 -17.07 -8.52
C PRO A 337 -39.22 -18.11 -9.61
N LYS A 338 -39.99 -19.21 -9.59
CA LYS A 338 -40.05 -20.16 -10.69
C LYS A 338 -40.72 -19.44 -11.87
N GLU A 339 -39.98 -19.14 -12.92
CA GLU A 339 -40.54 -18.62 -14.17
C GLU A 339 -41.50 -19.67 -14.75
N GLU A 340 -42.79 -19.34 -14.74
CA GLU A 340 -43.83 -20.10 -15.42
C GLU A 340 -43.53 -20.12 -16.92
N LYS A 341 -43.20 -21.30 -17.44
CA LYS A 341 -43.22 -21.55 -18.89
C LYS A 341 -44.65 -21.34 -19.37
N LYS A 342 -44.88 -20.24 -20.09
CA LYS A 342 -46.10 -20.02 -20.88
C LYS A 342 -46.08 -20.99 -22.07
N GLU A 343 -47.05 -21.91 -22.08
CA GLU A 343 -47.48 -22.62 -23.27
C GLU A 343 -48.12 -21.67 -24.30
#